data_AF-S7STC9-F1
#
_entry.id   AF-S7STC9-F1
#
_cell.length_a   1.000
_cell.length_b   1.000
_cell.length_c   1.000
_cell.angle_alpha   90.00
_cell.angle_beta   90.00
_cell.angle_gamma   90.00
#
_symmetry.space_group_name_H-M   'P 1'
#
loop_
_entity.id
_entity.type
_entity.pdbx_description
1 polymer ?
#
loop_
_entity_poly.entity_id
_entity_poly.type
_entity_poly.pdbx_seq_one_letter_code
_entity_poly.pdbx_strand_id
1 'polypeptide(L)'
;FGATGGRLDHLFGNVELLLKYAGRPIELIDRQNVLTVHLPGVHTVARDDRYRYVSYIPISETVAELTLMGFKYPLTNCHISRGSTLCISNELIQSSGTFSFSEGILMMIRSSDFAGCP
;
A
#
# COMPACT_ATOMS: atom_id res chain seq x y z
N PHE A 1 10.90 1.24 12.22
CA PHE A 1 11.62 -0.05 12.14
C PHE A 1 11.27 -0.90 13.35
N GLY A 2 11.28 -2.23 13.21
CA GLY A 2 10.92 -3.16 14.32
C GLY A 2 9.44 -3.09 14.73
N ALA A 3 8.59 -2.56 13.84
CA ALA A 3 7.17 -2.35 14.09
C ALA A 3 6.31 -3.60 13.78
N THR A 4 6.93 -4.67 13.29
CA THR A 4 6.31 -5.96 12.98
C THR A 4 7.10 -7.09 13.63
N GLY A 5 6.43 -8.23 13.84
CA GLY A 5 6.99 -9.43 14.49
C GLY A 5 6.51 -9.62 15.93
N GLY A 6 6.29 -10.88 16.32
CA GLY A 6 5.78 -11.21 17.66
C GLY A 6 4.28 -10.96 17.79
N ARG A 7 3.87 -9.94 18.55
CA ARG A 7 2.46 -9.71 18.89
C ARG A 7 1.75 -8.82 17.85
N LEU A 8 0.60 -9.28 17.38
CA LEU A 8 -0.19 -8.59 16.34
C LEU A 8 -0.78 -7.26 16.81
N ASP A 9 -1.10 -7.12 18.09
CA ASP A 9 -1.66 -5.88 18.64
C ASP A 9 -0.69 -4.69 18.54
N HIS A 10 0.62 -4.94 18.63
CA HIS A 10 1.62 -3.89 18.38
C HIS A 10 1.60 -3.40 16.92
N LEU A 11 1.49 -4.33 15.96
CA LEU A 11 1.38 -3.98 14.54
C LEU A 11 0.15 -3.11 14.31
N PHE A 12 -1.02 -3.55 14.79
CA PHE A 12 -2.25 -2.78 14.60
C PHE A 12 -2.20 -1.44 15.33
N GLY A 13 -1.65 -1.37 16.54
CA GLY A 13 -1.42 -0.10 17.24
C GLY A 13 -0.52 0.87 16.44
N ASN A 14 0.51 0.35 15.78
CA ASN A 14 1.37 1.17 14.91
C ASN A 14 0.64 1.62 13.64
N VAL A 15 -0.21 0.78 13.04
CA VAL A 15 -1.05 1.17 11.91
C VAL A 15 -2.03 2.28 12.30
N GLU A 16 -2.65 2.20 13.48
CA GLU A 16 -3.51 3.28 14.00
C GLU A 16 -2.76 4.60 14.17
N LEU A 17 -1.48 4.56 14.56
CA LEU A 17 -0.64 5.76 14.60
C LEU A 17 -0.38 6.34 13.19
N LEU A 18 -0.17 5.50 12.18
CA LEU A 18 -0.06 5.96 10.79
C LEU A 18 -1.37 6.61 10.32
N LEU A 19 -2.53 6.04 10.67
CA LEU A 19 -3.83 6.61 10.34
C LEU A 19 -4.07 7.95 11.03
N LYS A 20 -3.74 8.07 12.31
CA LYS A 20 -3.84 9.32 13.08
C LYS A 20 -3.05 10.46 12.42
N TYR A 21 -1.94 10.14 11.76
CA TYR A 21 -1.06 11.10 11.10
C TYR A 21 -1.05 10.95 9.58
N ALA A 22 -2.15 10.43 9.00
CA ALA A 22 -2.29 10.26 7.55
C ALA A 22 -2.04 11.60 6.83
N GLY A 23 -1.31 11.55 5.72
CA GLY A 23 -0.85 12.74 4.99
C GLY A 23 0.53 13.25 5.43
N ARG A 24 1.12 12.72 6.51
CA ARG A 24 2.55 12.88 6.79
C ARG A 24 3.35 11.76 6.11
N PRO A 25 4.60 12.01 5.68
CA PRO A 25 5.46 10.99 5.07
C PRO A 25 6.00 10.04 6.14
N ILE A 26 5.17 9.12 6.62
CA ILE A 26 5.50 8.13 7.64
C ILE A 26 5.43 6.74 7.03
N GLU A 27 6.50 5.97 7.20
CA GLU A 27 6.61 4.60 6.71
C GLU A 27 6.80 3.63 7.87
N LEU A 28 6.01 2.56 7.88
CA LEU A 28 6.21 1.43 8.76
C LEU A 28 7.03 0.38 7.98
N ILE A 29 8.30 0.24 8.36
CA ILE A 29 9.27 -0.60 7.65
C ILE A 29 9.67 -1.80 8.51
N ASP A 30 9.65 -2.98 7.89
CA ASP A 30 10.28 -4.20 8.37
C ASP A 30 11.21 -4.83 7.31
N ARG A 31 11.62 -6.09 7.54
CA ARG A 31 12.56 -6.80 6.65
C ARG A 31 12.03 -7.01 5.23
N GLN A 32 10.72 -7.10 5.05
CA GLN A 32 10.07 -7.49 3.79
C GLN A 32 8.99 -6.51 3.36
N ASN A 33 8.60 -5.56 4.20
CA ASN A 33 7.44 -4.72 4.00
C ASN A 33 7.77 -3.25 4.25
N VAL A 34 7.19 -2.40 3.40
CA VAL A 34 7.02 -0.98 3.64
C VAL A 34 5.53 -0.69 3.55
N LEU A 35 4.94 -0.26 4.66
CA LEU A 35 3.54 0.10 4.78
C LEU A 35 3.41 1.61 4.92
N THR A 36 2.50 2.19 4.14
CA THR A 36 2.16 3.62 4.14
C THR A 36 0.65 3.81 4.03
N VAL A 37 0.16 4.96 4.46
CA VAL A 37 -1.26 5.33 4.37
C VAL A 37 -1.39 6.69 3.69
N HIS A 38 -2.33 6.77 2.75
CA HIS A 38 -2.49 7.91 1.86
C HIS A 38 -3.89 8.49 1.98
N LEU A 39 -3.96 9.82 1.87
CA LEU A 39 -5.18 10.59 1.67
C LEU A 39 -5.42 10.84 0.17
N PRO A 40 -6.62 11.28 -0.23
CA PRO A 40 -6.94 11.52 -1.63
C PRO A 40 -5.93 12.43 -2.32
N GLY A 41 -5.66 12.12 -3.59
CA GLY A 41 -4.63 12.80 -4.37
C GLY A 41 -3.96 11.87 -5.38
N VAL A 42 -2.85 12.35 -5.94
CA VAL A 42 -2.03 11.61 -6.90
C VAL A 42 -0.67 11.34 -6.26
N HIS A 43 -0.27 10.08 -6.27
CA HIS A 43 0.93 9.60 -5.60
C HIS A 43 1.81 8.83 -6.58
N THR A 44 3.13 9.01 -6.47
CA THR A 44 4.11 8.32 -7.32
C THR A 44 4.76 7.17 -6.56
N VAL A 45 4.91 6.04 -7.24
CA VAL A 45 5.64 4.87 -6.74
C VAL A 45 6.82 4.63 -7.66
N ALA A 46 8.03 4.84 -7.15
CA ALA A 46 9.24 4.45 -7.85
C ALA A 46 9.48 2.94 -7.70
N ARG A 47 9.92 2.29 -8.78
CA ARG A 47 10.33 0.88 -8.73
C ARG A 47 11.46 0.70 -7.71
N ASP A 48 11.33 -0.33 -6.90
CA ASP A 48 12.33 -0.73 -5.92
C ASP A 48 12.44 -2.24 -6.01
N ASP A 49 13.58 -2.74 -6.47
CA ASP A 49 13.78 -4.17 -6.70
C ASP A 49 13.80 -4.98 -5.39
N ARG A 50 13.86 -4.31 -4.23
CA ARG A 50 13.64 -4.95 -2.92
C ARG A 50 12.19 -5.36 -2.68
N TYR A 51 11.23 -4.75 -3.39
CA TYR A 51 9.79 -4.98 -3.17
C TYR A 51 9.09 -5.25 -4.50
N ARG A 52 8.92 -6.54 -4.81
CA ARG A 52 8.26 -6.98 -6.04
C ARG A 52 6.78 -6.64 -6.07
N TYR A 53 6.09 -6.81 -4.94
CA TYR A 53 4.65 -6.69 -4.85
C TYR A 53 4.23 -5.34 -4.29
N VAL A 54 3.10 -4.85 -4.78
CA VAL A 54 2.42 -3.66 -4.28
C VAL A 54 0.95 -4.01 -4.09
N SER A 55 0.47 -3.90 -2.85
CA SER A 55 -0.92 -4.11 -2.49
C SER A 55 -1.57 -2.79 -2.07
N TYR A 56 -2.80 -2.57 -2.50
CA TYR A 56 -3.64 -1.45 -2.06
C TYR A 56 -4.85 -1.98 -1.30
N ILE A 57 -5.03 -1.50 -0.07
CA ILE A 57 -6.08 -1.96 0.84
C ILE A 57 -6.90 -0.76 1.31
N PRO A 58 -8.23 -0.72 1.07
CA PRO A 58 -9.09 0.32 1.61
C PRO A 58 -9.13 0.26 3.13
N ILE A 59 -8.91 1.41 3.78
CA ILE A 59 -9.08 1.56 5.24
C ILE A 59 -10.47 2.14 5.54
N SER A 60 -10.89 3.15 4.78
CA SER A 60 -12.27 3.64 4.79
C SER A 60 -13.22 2.62 4.18
N GLU A 61 -14.52 2.80 4.45
CA GLU A 61 -15.58 1.93 3.91
C GLU A 61 -15.55 1.89 2.38
N THR A 62 -15.24 3.02 1.75
CA THR A 62 -15.10 3.16 0.31
C THR A 62 -13.84 3.95 -0.06
N VAL A 63 -13.27 3.64 -1.22
CA VAL A 63 -12.26 4.43 -1.93
C VAL A 63 -12.78 4.67 -3.36
N ALA A 64 -12.95 5.93 -3.72
CA ALA A 64 -13.53 6.31 -5.01
C ALA A 64 -12.46 6.59 -6.07
N GLU A 65 -12.78 6.21 -7.30
CA GLU A 65 -12.01 6.54 -8.51
C GLU A 65 -10.53 6.10 -8.46
N LEU A 66 -10.26 4.94 -7.85
CA LEU A 66 -8.90 4.39 -7.81
C LEU A 66 -8.40 4.12 -9.23
N THR A 67 -7.29 4.76 -9.56
CA THR A 67 -6.59 4.59 -10.84
C THR A 67 -5.15 4.17 -10.56
N LEU A 68 -4.68 3.12 -11.24
CA LEU A 68 -3.33 2.57 -11.13
C LEU A 68 -2.67 2.57 -12.51
N MET A 69 -1.61 3.36 -12.68
CA MET A 69 -0.82 3.43 -13.92
C MET A 69 0.59 2.89 -13.72
N GLY A 70 1.11 2.16 -14.71
CA GLY A 70 2.43 1.52 -14.65
C GLY A 70 2.49 0.20 -13.87
N PHE A 71 1.33 -0.33 -13.49
CA PHE A 71 1.17 -1.60 -12.79
C PHE A 71 0.73 -2.73 -13.74
N LYS A 72 1.06 -3.97 -13.39
CA LYS A 72 0.71 -5.20 -14.12
C LYS A 72 -0.79 -5.38 -14.28
N TYR A 73 -1.54 -5.07 -13.22
CA TYR A 73 -2.99 -5.02 -13.22
C TYR A 73 -3.42 -3.54 -13.11
N PRO A 74 -3.52 -2.81 -14.23
CA PRO A 74 -3.92 -1.41 -14.19
C PRO A 74 -5.40 -1.30 -13.79
N LEU A 75 -5.75 -0.16 -13.20
CA LEU A 75 -7.13 0.21 -12.88
C LEU A 75 -7.38 1.62 -13.36
N THR A 76 -8.63 1.90 -13.74
CA THR A 76 -9.06 3.24 -14.15
C THR A 76 -10.40 3.52 -13.49
N ASN A 77 -10.46 4.57 -12.67
CA ASN A 77 -11.65 5.04 -11.95
C ASN A 77 -12.44 3.91 -11.25
N CYS A 78 -11.73 2.97 -10.63
CA CYS A 78 -12.35 1.83 -9.94
C CYS A 78 -12.86 2.26 -8.55
N HIS A 79 -14.11 1.93 -8.23
CA HIS A 79 -14.66 2.12 -6.89
C HIS A 79 -14.46 0.86 -6.05
N ILE A 80 -13.85 0.99 -4.87
CA ILE A 80 -13.47 -0.15 -4.04
C ILE A 80 -14.06 0.01 -2.64
N SER A 81 -14.79 -1.02 -2.20
CA SER A 81 -15.29 -1.12 -0.83
C SER A 81 -14.31 -1.87 0.06
N ARG A 82 -14.32 -1.55 1.36
CA ARG A 82 -13.57 -2.26 2.39
C ARG A 82 -13.93 -3.75 2.36
N GLY A 83 -12.91 -4.60 2.52
CA GLY A 83 -13.05 -6.05 2.40
C GLY A 83 -12.84 -6.59 0.98
N SER A 84 -12.76 -5.72 -0.03
CA SER A 84 -12.31 -6.11 -1.36
C SER A 84 -10.82 -6.50 -1.36
N THR A 85 -10.50 -7.58 -2.06
CA THR A 85 -9.12 -8.05 -2.28
C THR A 85 -8.60 -7.73 -3.68
N LEU A 86 -9.37 -6.98 -4.47
CA LEU A 86 -9.12 -6.72 -5.90
C LEU A 86 -7.72 -6.14 -6.19
N CYS A 87 -7.15 -5.39 -5.25
CA CYS A 87 -5.88 -4.68 -5.44
C CYS A 87 -4.72 -5.25 -4.61
N ILE A 88 -4.82 -6.50 -4.16
CA ILE A 88 -3.76 -7.18 -3.42
C ILE A 88 -2.79 -7.85 -4.41
N SER A 89 -1.48 -7.75 -4.13
CA SER A 89 -0.39 -8.39 -4.88
C SER A 89 -0.28 -7.97 -6.35
N ASN A 90 -0.41 -6.67 -6.63
CA ASN A 90 -0.06 -6.10 -7.92
C ASN A 90 1.46 -5.99 -8.07
N GLU A 91 1.96 -5.72 -9.28
CA GLU A 91 3.39 -5.57 -9.56
C GLU A 91 3.62 -4.29 -10.37
N LEU A 92 4.65 -3.51 -10.01
CA LEU A 92 5.03 -2.34 -10.82
C LEU A 92 5.91 -2.81 -11.99
N ILE A 93 5.45 -2.61 -13.22
CA ILE A 93 6.12 -3.11 -14.44
C ILE A 93 6.97 -2.05 -15.15
N GLN A 94 6.76 -0.78 -14.80
CA GLN A 94 7.55 0.36 -15.29
C GLN A 94 8.60 0.81 -14.25
N SER A 95 9.48 1.73 -14.61
CA SER A 95 10.44 2.35 -13.68
C SER A 95 9.77 3.17 -12.59
N SER A 96 8.58 3.70 -12.87
CA SER A 96 7.70 4.39 -11.95
C SER A 96 6.25 4.16 -12.34
N GLY A 97 5.35 4.21 -11.37
CA GLY A 97 3.91 4.23 -11.59
C GLY A 97 3.24 5.27 -10.72
N THR A 98 1.93 5.44 -10.91
CA THR A 98 1.13 6.34 -10.10
C THR A 98 -0.13 5.65 -9.63
N PHE A 99 -0.55 5.96 -8.42
CA PHE A 99 -1.90 5.68 -7.97
C PHE A 99 -2.59 6.97 -7.56
N SER A 100 -3.89 7.05 -7.82
CA SER A 100 -4.70 8.19 -7.45
C SER A 100 -6.12 7.78 -7.10
N PHE A 101 -6.75 8.53 -6.21
CA PHE A 101 -8.13 8.32 -5.78
C PHE A 101 -8.69 9.64 -5.25
N SER A 102 -10.02 9.82 -5.32
CA SER A 102 -10.69 11.08 -4.98
C SER A 102 -11.30 11.09 -3.58
N GLU A 103 -11.62 9.92 -3.02
CA GLU A 103 -12.22 9.80 -1.68
C GLU A 103 -11.69 8.60 -0.91
N GLY A 104 -11.74 8.69 0.42
CA GLY A 104 -11.37 7.62 1.33
C GLY A 104 -9.92 7.68 1.84
N ILE A 105 -9.49 6.59 2.47
CA ILE A 105 -8.14 6.39 2.99
C ILE A 105 -7.62 5.06 2.44
N LEU A 106 -6.45 5.09 1.81
CA LEU A 106 -5.86 3.94 1.15
C LEU A 106 -4.53 3.57 1.80
N MET A 107 -4.39 2.31 2.21
CA MET A 107 -3.12 1.76 2.66
C MET A 107 -2.40 1.12 1.48
N MET A 108 -1.12 1.45 1.31
CA MET A 108 -0.22 0.80 0.37
C MET A 108 0.79 -0.04 1.15
N ILE A 109 0.92 -1.31 0.76
CA ILE A 109 1.95 -2.22 1.26
C ILE A 109 2.82 -2.62 0.08
N ARG A 110 4.10 -2.26 0.13
CA ARG A 110 5.12 -2.80 -0.77
C ARG A 110 5.79 -3.96 -0.07
N SER A 111 5.87 -5.11 -0.72
CA SER A 111 6.41 -6.31 -0.10
C SER A 111 7.23 -7.19 -1.04
N SER A 112 8.00 -8.09 -0.44
CA SER A 112 8.72 -9.17 -1.13
C SER A 112 8.53 -10.48 -0.39
N ASP A 113 8.43 -11.58 -1.13
CA ASP A 113 8.52 -12.91 -0.53
C ASP A 113 9.94 -13.13 0.01
N PHE A 114 10.07 -13.99 1.02
CA PHE A 114 11.38 -14.46 1.44
C PHE A 114 11.94 -15.29 0.28
N ALA A 115 12.95 -14.77 -0.41
CA ALA A 115 13.85 -15.65 -1.14
C ALA A 115 14.61 -16.42 -0.05
N GLY A 116 14.22 -17.66 0.20
CA GLY A 116 15.07 -18.57 0.97
C GLY A 116 16.48 -18.50 0.37
N CYS A 117 17.49 -18.36 1.23
CA CYS A 117 18.85 -18.66 0.80
C CYS A 117 18.84 -20.09 0.25
N PRO A 118 19.35 -20.37 -0.96
CA PRO A 118 19.61 -21.74 -1.37
C PRO A 118 20.56 -22.43 -0.37
#